data_AF-A0A497Q246-F1
#
_entry.id   AF-A0A497Q246-F1
#
_cell.length_a   1.000
_cell.length_b   1.000
_cell.length_c   1.000
_cell.angle_alpha   90.00
_cell.angle_beta   90.00
_cell.angle_gamma   90.00
#
_symmetry.space_group_name_H-M   'P 1'
#
loop_
_entity.id
_entity.type
_entity.pdbx_description
1 polymer ?
#
loop_
_entity_poly.entity_id
_entity_poly.type
_entity_poly.pdbx_seq_one_letter_code
_entity_poly.pdbx_strand_id
1 'polypeptide(L)'
;MTEIDWLRSMILGSTKPAAVREWIEAQARAETPLYDYRGDHVELVTATALHLARREGADEDIVMMAGWLHDIAKPGLGGSDDHGTEGAKRAAEILREAGVDEEQSSAVQYAIRSHVGLVRDSPLDTLEAQVLWEADKLVKLGVVGLL
;
A
#
# COMPACT_ATOMS: atom_id res chain seq x y z
N MET A 1 2.45 -22.07 -3.14
CA MET A 1 3.24 -21.01 -2.49
C MET A 1 3.62 -20.07 -3.61
N THR A 2 2.74 -19.11 -3.89
CA THR A 2 2.87 -18.17 -5.00
C THR A 2 3.85 -17.07 -4.64
N GLU A 3 4.42 -16.39 -5.63
CA GLU A 3 5.50 -15.37 -5.56
C GLU A 3 5.26 -14.17 -4.60
N ILE A 4 4.19 -14.17 -3.82
CA ILE A 4 3.66 -13.07 -3.01
C ILE A 4 3.90 -13.26 -1.51
N ASP A 5 4.10 -14.51 -1.06
CA ASP A 5 4.16 -14.85 0.37
C ASP A 5 5.24 -14.03 1.12
N TRP A 6 6.33 -13.69 0.42
CA TRP A 6 7.40 -12.88 0.96
C TRP A 6 7.03 -11.39 1.13
N LEU A 7 6.35 -10.77 0.15
CA LEU A 7 5.90 -9.37 0.26
C LEU A 7 4.91 -9.21 1.40
N ARG A 8 3.93 -10.11 1.47
CA ARG A 8 2.96 -10.15 2.56
C ARG A 8 3.66 -10.29 3.91
N SER A 9 4.54 -11.28 4.05
CA SER A 9 5.24 -11.51 5.31
C SER A 9 6.13 -10.32 5.72
N MET A 10 6.81 -9.68 4.76
CA MET A 10 7.64 -8.51 5.00
C MET A 10 6.79 -7.32 5.48
N ILE A 11 5.70 -7.03 4.79
CA ILE A 11 4.84 -5.89 5.11
C ILE A 11 4.16 -6.08 6.46
N LEU A 12 3.50 -7.22 6.68
CA LEU A 12 2.82 -7.51 7.96
C LEU A 12 3.79 -7.58 9.14
N GLY A 13 5.04 -7.99 8.90
CA GLY A 13 6.11 -7.92 9.90
C GLY A 13 6.47 -6.48 10.31
N SER A 14 6.31 -5.51 9.41
CA SER A 14 6.64 -4.10 9.65
C SER A 14 5.47 -3.26 10.17
N THR A 15 4.24 -3.54 9.74
CA THR A 15 3.04 -2.78 10.11
C THR A 15 2.66 -2.99 11.56
N LYS A 16 2.72 -4.24 12.03
CA LYS A 16 2.30 -4.59 13.39
C LYS A 16 3.10 -3.85 14.48
N PRO A 17 4.45 -3.80 14.46
CA PRO A 17 5.19 -3.00 15.44
C PRO A 17 4.88 -1.50 15.36
N ALA A 18 4.61 -0.96 14.17
CA ALA A 18 4.24 0.45 14.01
C ALA A 18 2.87 0.75 14.63
N ALA A 19 1.86 -0.08 14.32
CA ALA A 19 0.53 0.03 14.90
C ALA A 19 0.57 -0.05 16.45
N VAL A 20 1.42 -0.92 17.00
CA VAL A 20 1.63 -1.02 18.45
C VAL A 20 2.20 0.27 19.04
N ARG A 21 3.26 0.83 18.44
CA ARG A 21 3.87 2.08 18.93
C ARG A 21 2.88 3.24 18.91
N GLU A 22 2.19 3.42 17.79
CA GLU A 22 1.23 4.51 17.60
C GLU A 22 0.05 4.40 18.57
N TRP A 23 -0.42 3.18 18.83
CA TRP A 23 -1.47 2.94 19.81
C TRP A 23 -1.04 3.30 21.24
N ILE A 24 0.16 2.89 21.64
CA ILE A 24 0.72 3.22 22.96
C ILE A 24 0.87 4.74 23.13
N GLU A 25 1.33 5.45 22.10
CA GLU A 25 1.45 6.91 22.12
C GLU A 25 0.09 7.60 22.23
N ALA A 26 -0.94 7.07 21.55
CA ALA A 26 -2.29 7.62 21.55
C ALA A 26 -3.09 7.29 22.81
N GLN A 27 -2.82 6.16 23.48
CA GLN A 27 -3.62 5.64 24.60
C GLN A 27 -2.79 5.46 25.87
N ALA A 28 -3.06 6.29 26.88
CA ALA A 28 -2.32 6.28 28.16
C ALA A 28 -2.47 4.99 29.01
N ARG A 29 -3.31 4.02 28.61
CA ARG A 29 -3.68 2.86 29.44
C ARG A 29 -3.68 1.50 28.73
N ALA A 30 -3.47 1.44 27.42
CA ALA A 30 -3.54 0.20 26.67
C ALA A 30 -2.20 -0.08 25.98
N GLU A 31 -1.52 -1.14 26.39
CA GLU A 31 -0.17 -1.51 25.91
C GLU A 31 -0.20 -2.24 24.56
N THR A 32 -1.37 -2.59 24.03
CA THR A 32 -1.51 -3.34 22.78
C THR A 32 -2.74 -2.88 22.00
N PRO A 33 -2.61 -2.58 20.69
CA PRO A 33 -3.75 -2.30 19.84
C PRO A 33 -4.60 -3.56 19.67
N LEU A 34 -5.90 -3.38 19.49
CA LEU A 34 -6.81 -4.50 19.27
C LEU A 34 -6.54 -5.24 17.94
N TYR A 35 -6.04 -4.51 16.93
CA TYR A 35 -5.82 -4.99 15.57
C TYR A 35 -4.58 -4.33 14.93
N ASP A 36 -3.99 -4.97 13.91
CA ASP A 36 -2.96 -4.33 13.06
C ASP A 36 -3.66 -3.56 11.93
N TYR A 37 -4.29 -2.44 12.28
CA TYR A 37 -5.08 -1.67 11.33
C TYR A 37 -4.29 -1.23 10.08
N ARG A 38 -2.96 -1.11 10.19
CA ARG A 38 -2.07 -0.80 9.07
C ARG A 38 -1.93 -1.99 8.13
N GLY A 39 -1.63 -3.17 8.69
CA GLY A 39 -1.57 -4.41 7.92
C GLY A 39 -2.92 -4.76 7.29
N ASP A 40 -3.99 -4.64 8.06
CA ASP A 40 -5.36 -4.88 7.60
C ASP A 40 -5.75 -3.96 6.44
N HIS A 41 -5.39 -2.66 6.52
CA HIS A 41 -5.58 -1.70 5.42
C HIS A 41 -4.84 -2.14 4.16
N VAL A 42 -3.55 -2.46 4.25
CA VAL A 42 -2.76 -2.86 3.09
C VAL A 42 -3.28 -4.15 2.46
N GLU A 43 -3.66 -5.14 3.27
CA GLU A 43 -4.21 -6.41 2.78
C GLU A 43 -5.55 -6.18 2.05
N LEU A 44 -6.46 -5.39 2.63
CA LEU A 44 -7.73 -5.05 2.01
C LEU A 44 -7.57 -4.23 0.72
N VAL A 45 -6.66 -3.25 0.70
CA VAL A 45 -6.37 -2.45 -0.51
C VAL A 45 -5.82 -3.35 -1.61
N THR A 46 -4.86 -4.23 -1.30
CA THR A 46 -4.26 -5.13 -2.29
C THR A 46 -5.33 -6.08 -2.86
N ALA A 47 -6.16 -6.68 -2.01
CA ALA A 47 -7.24 -7.57 -2.46
C ALA A 47 -8.27 -6.84 -3.33
N THR A 48 -8.63 -5.61 -2.96
CA THR A 48 -9.56 -4.76 -3.72
C THR A 48 -8.96 -4.36 -5.07
N ALA A 49 -7.69 -3.97 -5.08
CA ALA A 49 -6.97 -3.57 -6.28
C ALA A 49 -6.87 -4.72 -7.29
N LEU A 50 -6.52 -5.93 -6.83
CA LEU A 50 -6.50 -7.13 -7.67
C LEU A 50 -7.88 -7.48 -8.24
N HIS A 51 -8.96 -7.29 -7.47
CA HIS A 51 -10.31 -7.46 -7.98
C HIS A 51 -10.64 -6.48 -9.11
N LEU A 52 -10.25 -5.21 -8.96
CA LEU A 52 -10.44 -4.19 -9.99
C LEU A 52 -9.55 -4.46 -11.21
N ALA A 53 -8.28 -4.81 -11.02
CA ALA A 53 -7.34 -5.11 -12.09
C ALA A 53 -7.87 -6.18 -13.06
N ARG A 54 -8.40 -7.29 -12.51
CA ARG A 54 -9.00 -8.37 -13.30
C ARG A 54 -10.21 -7.94 -14.13
N ARG A 55 -10.96 -6.96 -13.64
CA ARG A 55 -12.18 -6.48 -14.30
C ARG A 55 -11.88 -5.46 -15.38
N GLU A 56 -10.92 -4.57 -15.11
CA GLU A 56 -10.57 -3.47 -16.00
C GLU A 56 -9.44 -3.83 -16.98
N GLY A 57 -8.75 -4.97 -16.76
CA GLY A 57 -7.65 -5.43 -17.60
C GLY A 57 -6.30 -4.78 -17.28
N ALA A 58 -6.09 -4.35 -16.03
CA ALA A 58 -4.80 -3.85 -15.57
C ALA A 58 -3.83 -5.01 -15.32
N ASP A 59 -2.53 -4.74 -15.39
CA ASP A 59 -1.50 -5.72 -15.03
C ASP A 59 -1.60 -6.09 -13.54
N GLU A 60 -1.97 -7.34 -13.25
CA GLU A 60 -2.18 -7.83 -11.89
C GLU A 60 -0.89 -7.82 -11.06
N ASP A 61 0.28 -8.03 -11.66
CA ASP A 61 1.55 -8.11 -10.95
C ASP A 61 1.99 -6.71 -10.49
N ILE A 62 1.88 -5.71 -11.38
CA ILE A 62 2.14 -4.31 -11.03
C ILE A 62 1.17 -3.84 -9.94
N VAL A 63 -0.13 -4.10 -10.10
CA VAL A 63 -1.14 -3.69 -9.12
C VAL A 63 -0.92 -4.37 -7.77
N MET A 64 -0.58 -5.65 -7.76
CA MET A 64 -0.31 -6.39 -6.54
C MET A 64 0.90 -5.82 -5.79
N MET A 65 2.04 -5.65 -6.49
CA MET A 65 3.25 -5.10 -5.89
C MET A 65 2.99 -3.69 -5.36
N ALA A 66 2.31 -2.85 -6.14
CA ALA A 66 1.97 -1.49 -5.72
C ALA A 66 1.00 -1.48 -4.52
N GLY A 67 0.01 -2.37 -4.51
CA GLY A 67 -0.93 -2.54 -3.38
C GLY A 67 -0.23 -2.84 -2.07
N TRP A 68 0.69 -3.81 -2.06
CA TRP A 68 1.46 -4.16 -0.86
C TRP A 68 2.42 -3.05 -0.41
N LEU A 69 2.96 -2.27 -1.34
CA LEU A 69 4.04 -1.32 -1.07
C LEU A 69 3.56 0.14 -0.92
N HIS A 70 2.31 0.48 -1.27
CA HIS A 70 1.88 1.89 -1.41
C HIS A 70 2.10 2.76 -0.17
N ASP A 71 1.93 2.18 1.02
CA ASP A 71 1.99 2.89 2.31
C ASP A 71 3.31 2.62 3.09
N ILE A 72 4.31 1.98 2.46
CA ILE A 72 5.55 1.54 3.12
C ILE A 72 6.40 2.69 3.71
N ALA A 73 6.13 3.93 3.28
CA ALA A 73 6.81 5.12 3.78
C ALA A 73 5.88 6.06 4.56
N LYS A 74 4.75 5.59 5.10
CA LYS A 74 3.92 6.43 5.97
C LYS A 74 4.68 6.86 7.23
N PRO A 75 4.30 7.99 7.86
CA PRO A 75 4.71 8.31 9.22
C PRO A 75 4.44 7.12 10.14
N GLY A 76 5.38 6.79 11.04
CA GLY A 76 5.34 5.58 11.88
C GLY A 76 6.04 4.34 11.31
N LEU A 77 6.22 4.28 9.98
CA LEU A 77 7.05 3.30 9.26
C LEU A 77 8.37 3.91 8.78
N GLY A 78 8.79 4.99 9.44
CA GLY A 78 10.05 5.68 9.17
C GLY A 78 10.05 6.56 7.91
N GLY A 79 8.90 6.90 7.33
CA GLY A 79 8.81 7.90 6.25
C GLY A 79 8.18 9.22 6.70
N SER A 80 7.59 9.97 5.76
CA SER A 80 7.19 11.37 5.93
C SER A 80 5.77 11.64 5.40
N ASP A 81 5.32 12.91 5.48
CA ASP A 81 4.06 13.35 4.87
C ASP A 81 4.06 13.25 3.33
N ASP A 82 5.23 13.10 2.70
CA ASP A 82 5.40 12.79 1.27
C ASP A 82 5.63 11.28 1.07
N HIS A 83 4.78 10.46 1.71
CA HIS A 83 4.94 9.01 1.70
C HIS A 83 4.78 8.39 0.32
N GLY A 84 4.09 9.05 -0.62
CA GLY A 84 4.00 8.58 -2.00
C GLY A 84 5.36 8.61 -2.69
N THR A 85 6.07 9.73 -2.62
CA THR A 85 7.39 9.88 -3.26
C THR A 85 8.44 9.00 -2.59
N GLU A 86 8.51 9.02 -1.26
CA GLU A 86 9.48 8.21 -0.51
C GLU A 86 9.14 6.71 -0.58
N GLY A 87 7.85 6.36 -0.62
CA GLY A 87 7.37 5.00 -0.79
C GLY A 87 7.75 4.43 -2.15
N ALA A 88 7.64 5.22 -3.21
CA ALA A 88 8.09 4.82 -4.53
C ALA A 88 9.60 4.48 -4.56
N LYS A 89 10.45 5.32 -3.94
CA LYS A 89 11.90 5.06 -3.86
C LYS A 89 12.20 3.74 -3.14
N ARG A 90 11.57 3.51 -1.99
CA ARG A 90 11.74 2.27 -1.21
C ARG A 90 11.23 1.04 -1.97
N ALA A 91 10.10 1.17 -2.66
CA ALA A 91 9.56 0.11 -3.50
C ALA A 91 10.58 -0.27 -4.58
N ALA A 92 11.20 0.70 -5.25
CA ALA A 92 12.22 0.44 -6.27
C ALA A 92 13.40 -0.39 -5.71
N GLU A 93 13.88 -0.05 -4.52
CA GLU A 93 14.97 -0.77 -3.85
C GLU A 93 14.59 -2.23 -3.56
N ILE A 94 13.40 -2.44 -2.96
CA ILE A 94 12.85 -3.76 -2.62
C ILE A 94 12.65 -4.62 -3.87
N LEU A 95 12.05 -4.04 -4.92
CA LEU A 95 11.74 -4.76 -6.16
C LEU A 95 13.00 -5.14 -6.92
N ARG A 96 14.01 -4.26 -6.93
CA ARG A 96 15.33 -4.55 -7.51
C ARG A 96 16.01 -5.71 -6.79
N GLU A 97 15.95 -5.76 -5.45
CA GLU A 97 16.49 -6.88 -4.67
C GLU A 97 15.74 -8.19 -4.91
N ALA A 98 14.44 -8.11 -5.22
CA ALA A 98 13.61 -9.24 -5.62
C ALA A 98 13.80 -9.67 -7.09
N GLY A 99 14.59 -8.94 -7.89
CA GLY A 99 14.86 -9.27 -9.28
C GLY A 99 13.76 -8.88 -10.27
N VAL A 100 12.85 -7.98 -9.89
CA VAL A 100 11.83 -7.40 -10.77
C VAL A 100 12.52 -6.47 -11.77
N ASP A 101 12.08 -6.50 -13.03
CA ASP A 101 12.68 -5.67 -14.07
C ASP A 101 12.36 -4.18 -13.90
N GLU A 102 13.15 -3.34 -14.56
CA GLU A 102 13.08 -1.89 -14.41
C GLU A 102 11.78 -1.29 -14.94
N GLU A 103 11.16 -1.89 -15.96
CA GLU A 103 9.91 -1.41 -16.56
C GLU A 103 8.74 -1.65 -15.60
N GLN A 104 8.61 -2.87 -15.07
CA GLN A 104 7.64 -3.20 -14.04
C GLN A 104 7.87 -2.38 -12.76
N SER A 105 9.11 -2.28 -12.31
CA SER A 105 9.48 -1.46 -11.13
C SER A 105 9.09 0.00 -11.33
N SER A 106 9.34 0.58 -12.52
CA SER A 106 8.96 1.96 -12.84
C SER A 106 7.44 2.17 -12.81
N ALA A 107 6.67 1.20 -13.31
CA ALA A 107 5.21 1.25 -13.26
C ALA A 107 4.69 1.18 -11.81
N VAL A 108 5.24 0.30 -10.97
CA VAL A 108 4.92 0.24 -9.54
C VAL A 108 5.25 1.55 -8.84
N GLN A 109 6.44 2.12 -9.09
CA GLN A 109 6.84 3.41 -8.53
C GLN A 109 5.89 4.54 -8.93
N TYR A 110 5.43 4.57 -10.19
CA TYR A 110 4.46 5.56 -10.65
C TYR A 110 3.12 5.42 -9.94
N ALA A 111 2.59 4.20 -9.82
CA ALA A 111 1.36 3.93 -9.10
C ALA A 111 1.45 4.40 -7.63
N ILE A 112 2.52 4.01 -6.93
CA ILE A 112 2.75 4.39 -5.53
C ILE A 112 2.90 5.90 -5.37
N ARG A 113 3.72 6.57 -6.19
CA ARG A 113 3.88 8.03 -6.05
C ARG A 113 2.58 8.79 -6.28
N SER A 114 1.70 8.24 -7.11
CA SER A 114 0.49 8.91 -7.56
C SER A 114 -0.76 8.60 -6.70
N HIS A 115 -0.67 7.67 -5.75
CA HIS A 115 -1.83 7.22 -4.98
C HIS A 115 -2.29 8.25 -3.90
N VAL A 116 -1.47 9.23 -3.56
CA VAL A 116 -1.72 10.18 -2.46
C VAL A 116 -2.92 11.10 -2.76
N GLY A 117 -3.62 11.52 -1.71
CA GLY A 117 -4.81 12.39 -1.77
C GLY A 117 -6.12 11.64 -1.47
N LEU A 118 -7.25 12.35 -1.46
CA LEU A 118 -8.58 11.75 -1.28
C LEU A 118 -9.48 11.93 -2.51
N VAL A 119 -9.23 12.98 -3.28
CA VAL A 119 -9.98 13.35 -4.49
C VAL A 119 -9.00 13.72 -5.58
N ARG A 120 -9.41 13.59 -6.84
CA ARG A 120 -8.63 13.97 -8.02
C ARG A 120 -9.56 14.53 -9.10
N ASP A 121 -9.06 15.51 -9.85
CA ASP A 121 -9.82 16.16 -10.94
C ASP A 121 -9.65 15.45 -12.30
N SER A 122 -8.63 14.60 -12.44
CA SER A 122 -8.36 13.85 -13.66
C SER A 122 -7.83 12.43 -13.37
N PRO A 123 -8.06 11.47 -14.28
CA PRO A 123 -7.47 10.15 -14.22
C PRO A 123 -5.93 10.19 -14.20
N LEU A 124 -5.34 9.10 -13.72
CA LEU A 124 -3.89 8.84 -13.80
C LEU A 124 -3.52 8.26 -15.17
N ASP A 125 -2.25 8.38 -15.55
CA ASP A 125 -1.80 8.05 -16.91
C ASP A 125 -1.82 6.53 -17.20
N THR A 126 -1.71 5.70 -16.17
CA THR A 126 -1.73 4.24 -16.30
C THR A 126 -2.91 3.62 -15.58
N LEU A 127 -3.39 2.49 -16.10
CA LEU A 127 -4.54 1.79 -15.54
C LEU A 127 -4.23 1.23 -14.14
N GLU A 128 -3.01 0.74 -13.94
CA GLU A 128 -2.52 0.20 -12.67
C GLU A 128 -2.53 1.26 -11.57
N ALA A 129 -2.15 2.50 -11.91
CA ALA A 129 -2.17 3.61 -10.97
C ALA A 129 -3.60 4.07 -10.64
N GLN A 130 -4.50 4.07 -11.64
CA GLN A 130 -5.92 4.34 -11.42
C GLN A 130 -6.54 3.28 -10.49
N VAL A 131 -6.28 2.00 -10.76
CA VAL A 131 -6.75 0.86 -9.97
C VAL A 131 -6.26 0.94 -8.52
N LEU A 132 -4.97 1.21 -8.29
CA LEU A 132 -4.42 1.36 -6.94
C LEU A 132 -5.07 2.54 -6.21
N TRP A 133 -5.20 3.69 -6.88
CA TRP A 133 -5.78 4.88 -6.27
C TRP A 133 -7.23 4.62 -5.85
N GLU A 134 -8.04 4.04 -6.73
CA GLU A 134 -9.44 3.67 -6.46
C GLU A 134 -9.55 2.68 -5.31
N ALA A 135 -8.76 1.60 -5.32
CA ALA A 135 -8.77 0.61 -4.25
C ALA A 135 -8.44 1.22 -2.88
N ASP A 136 -7.41 2.08 -2.82
CA ASP A 136 -7.03 2.78 -1.59
C ASP A 136 -8.16 3.68 -1.06
N LYS A 137 -8.90 4.39 -1.95
CA LYS A 137 -10.02 5.23 -1.51
C LYS A 137 -11.24 4.43 -1.12
N LEU A 138 -11.57 3.38 -1.86
CA LEU A 138 -12.71 2.52 -1.57
C LEU A 138 -12.57 1.86 -0.19
N VAL A 139 -11.37 1.41 0.18
CA VAL A 139 -11.12 0.85 1.52
C VAL A 139 -11.20 1.93 2.59
N LYS A 140 -10.62 3.13 2.35
CA LYS A 140 -10.63 4.25 3.30
C LYS A 140 -12.01 4.88 3.52
N LEU A 141 -12.85 4.97 2.49
CA LEU A 141 -14.15 5.65 2.53
C LEU A 141 -15.33 4.68 2.67
N GLY A 142 -15.08 3.38 2.49
CA GLY A 142 -16.09 2.34 2.64
C GLY A 142 -16.46 2.04 4.09
N VAL A 143 -17.25 0.98 4.30
CA VAL A 143 -17.77 0.58 5.63
C VAL A 143 -16.66 0.37 6.66
N VAL A 144 -15.47 -0.09 6.22
CA VAL A 144 -14.30 -0.27 7.09
C VAL A 144 -13.79 1.06 7.64
N GLY A 145 -13.80 2.14 6.84
CA GLY A 145 -13.33 3.47 7.27
C GLY A 145 -14.39 4.34 7.94
N LEU A 146 -15.64 3.88 8.05
CA LEU A 146 -16.74 4.58 8.72
C LEU A 146 -16.72 4.40 10.25
N LEU A 147 -16.08 3.34 10.74
CA LEU A 147 -15.99 2.96 12.16
C LEU A 147 -14.64 3.35 12.76
#